data_AF-A0A955CA54-F1
#
_entry.id   AF-A0A955CA54-F1
#
_cell.length_a   1.000
_cell.length_b   1.000
_cell.length_c   1.000
_cell.angle_alpha   90.00
_cell.angle_beta   90.00
_cell.angle_gamma   90.00
#
_symmetry.space_group_name_H-M   'P 1'
#
loop_
_entity.id
_entity.type
_entity.pdbx_description
1 polymer ?
#
loop_
_entity_poly.entity_id
_entity_poly.type
_entity_poly.pdbx_seq_one_letter_code
_entity_poly.pdbx_strand_id
1 'polypeptide(L)'
;MVNARFAILGATGAVGLEFLHLLAERRVAPSNLRLLASARSAGRKMPYAGGELPVEQVGPDSFRDIDIALFSAGGSTSREWAPVAVAAGARVVDNSSAFRMDEGVPLVIPEVNPEAIGDAKVIANPNCSTIIM
;
A
#
# COMPACT_ATOMS: atom_id res chain seq x y z
N MET A 1 -5.20 1.62 -19.60
CA MET A 1 -5.12 2.41 -18.35
C MET A 1 -5.48 1.49 -17.20
N VAL A 2 -4.75 1.53 -16.09
CA VAL A 2 -5.08 0.74 -14.90
C VAL A 2 -6.32 1.36 -14.25
N ASN A 3 -7.41 0.58 -14.12
CA ASN A 3 -8.70 1.07 -13.61
C ASN A 3 -8.92 0.78 -12.11
N ALA A 4 -7.85 0.51 -11.37
CA ALA A 4 -7.89 0.23 -9.93
C ALA A 4 -7.66 1.51 -9.12
N ARG A 5 -8.32 1.58 -7.96
CA ARG A 5 -8.19 2.64 -6.95
C ARG A 5 -7.19 2.20 -5.88
N PHE A 6 -6.18 3.02 -5.66
CA PHE A 6 -5.06 2.74 -4.78
C PHE A 6 -5.07 3.64 -3.54
N ALA A 7 -4.65 3.08 -2.41
CA ALA A 7 -4.20 3.85 -1.26
C ALA A 7 -2.74 3.55 -0.96
N ILE A 8 -1.95 4.55 -0.58
CA ILE A 8 -0.60 4.36 -0.04
C ILE A 8 -0.61 4.80 1.42
N LEU A 9 -0.40 3.85 2.35
CA LEU A 9 -0.18 4.16 3.76
C LEU A 9 1.32 4.23 4.05
N GLY A 10 1.79 5.42 4.44
CA GLY A 10 3.22 5.74 4.52
C GLY A 10 3.72 6.53 3.31
N ALA A 11 2.84 7.28 2.64
CA ALA A 11 3.15 8.01 1.40
C ALA A 11 4.31 9.02 1.53
N THR A 12 4.61 9.49 2.74
CA THR A 12 5.68 10.46 3.00
C THR A 12 7.05 9.84 3.27
N GLY A 13 7.16 8.50 3.34
CA GLY A 13 8.42 7.79 3.51
C GLY A 13 9.12 7.50 2.18
N ALA A 14 10.36 7.00 2.24
CA ALA A 14 11.16 6.71 1.04
C ALA A 14 10.47 5.68 0.11
N VAL A 15 9.99 4.56 0.66
CA VAL A 15 9.26 3.56 -0.13
C VAL A 15 7.93 4.10 -0.65
N GLY A 16 7.24 4.96 0.12
CA GLY A 16 6.01 5.61 -0.32
C GLY A 16 6.22 6.50 -1.55
N LEU A 17 7.35 7.23 -1.60
CA LEU A 17 7.79 7.99 -2.77
C LEU A 17 8.05 7.09 -3.99
N GLU A 18 8.69 5.93 -3.79
CA GLU A 18 8.88 4.96 -4.88
C GLU A 18 7.55 4.39 -5.40
N PHE A 19 6.59 4.11 -4.51
CA PHE A 19 5.24 3.72 -4.94
C PHE A 19 4.57 4.82 -5.77
N LEU A 20 4.70 6.09 -5.39
CA LEU A 20 4.19 7.20 -6.19
C LEU A 20 4.82 7.24 -7.59
N HIS A 21 6.14 7.06 -7.67
CA HIS A 21 6.85 7.05 -8.94
C HIS A 21 6.36 5.90 -9.84
N LEU A 22 6.36 4.67 -9.33
CA LEU A 22 5.92 3.48 -10.08
C LEU A 22 4.45 3.55 -10.51
N LEU A 23 3.57 4.08 -9.67
CA LEU A 23 2.16 4.27 -10.05
C LEU A 23 1.98 5.36 -11.12
N ALA A 24 2.82 6.41 -11.10
CA ALA A 24 2.81 7.44 -12.13
C ALA A 24 3.31 6.88 -13.48
N GLU A 25 4.36 6.05 -13.48
CA GLU A 25 4.83 5.34 -14.67
C GLU A 25 3.76 4.42 -15.26
N ARG A 26 2.99 3.75 -14.38
CA ARG A 26 1.83 2.93 -14.74
C ARG A 26 0.60 3.74 -15.14
N ARG A 27 0.69 5.07 -15.15
CA ARG A 27 -0.37 6.02 -15.54
C ARG A 27 -1.66 5.81 -14.74
N VAL A 28 -1.54 5.54 -13.44
CA VAL A 28 -2.70 5.56 -12.53
C VAL A 28 -3.20 7.00 -12.45
N ALA A 29 -4.51 7.19 -12.59
CA ALA A 29 -5.10 8.51 -12.55
C ALA A 29 -4.97 9.10 -11.13
N PRO A 30 -4.67 10.40 -10.96
CA PRO A 30 -4.62 11.04 -9.65
C PRO A 30 -5.91 10.87 -8.84
N SER A 31 -7.07 10.83 -9.50
CA SER A 31 -8.38 10.58 -8.88
C SER A 31 -8.53 9.17 -8.29
N ASN A 32 -7.69 8.24 -8.72
CA ASN A 32 -7.68 6.84 -8.27
C ASN A 32 -6.59 6.59 -7.23
N LEU A 33 -6.01 7.63 -6.63
CA LEU A 33 -4.92 7.49 -5.68
C LEU A 33 -5.17 8.32 -4.42
N ARG A 34 -5.23 7.66 -3.27
CA ARG A 34 -5.31 8.28 -1.95
C ARG A 34 -3.99 8.14 -1.20
N LEU A 35 -3.47 9.24 -0.67
CA LEU A 35 -2.22 9.24 0.09
C LEU A 35 -2.52 9.35 1.58
N LEU A 36 -2.05 8.36 2.36
CA LEU A 36 -2.34 8.24 3.78
C LEU A 36 -1.04 8.26 4.59
N ALA A 37 -1.09 8.94 5.73
CA ALA A 37 -0.02 8.95 6.71
C ALA A 37 -0.55 9.18 8.14
N SER A 38 0.35 9.30 9.11
CA SER A 38 0.00 9.72 10.46
C SER A 38 -0.47 11.17 10.51
N ALA A 39 -1.13 11.57 11.60
CA ALA A 39 -1.58 12.94 11.84
C ALA A 39 -0.46 13.99 11.65
N ARG A 40 0.78 13.65 12.05
CA ARG A 40 1.96 14.52 11.89
C ARG A 40 2.24 14.88 10.43
N SER A 41 1.88 14.01 9.49
CA SER A 41 2.18 14.16 8.07
C SER A 41 0.96 14.57 7.24
N ALA A 42 -0.22 14.63 7.84
CA ALA A 42 -1.44 15.07 7.17
C ALA A 42 -1.31 16.53 6.73
N GLY A 43 -1.89 16.87 5.59
CA GLY A 43 -1.82 18.20 4.97
C GLY A 43 -0.55 18.46 4.16
N ARG A 44 0.46 17.57 4.23
CA ARG A 44 1.58 17.62 3.28
C ARG A 44 1.09 17.36 1.86
N LYS A 45 1.85 17.84 0.88
CA LYS A 45 1.65 17.53 -0.53
C LYS A 45 2.82 16.69 -1.04
N MET A 46 2.50 15.68 -1.84
CA MET A 46 3.50 14.81 -2.47
C MET A 46 3.44 14.98 -3.99
N PRO A 47 4.58 15.03 -4.68
CA PRO A 47 4.61 15.13 -6.13
C PRO A 47 4.03 13.86 -6.76
N TYR A 48 3.17 14.04 -7.77
CA TYR A 48 2.58 12.92 -8.52
C TYR A 48 2.17 13.36 -9.92
N ALA A 49 2.64 12.64 -10.95
CA ALA A 49 2.27 12.83 -12.35
C ALA A 49 2.30 14.29 -12.86
N GLY A 50 3.34 15.05 -12.48
CA GLY A 50 3.50 16.47 -12.88
C GLY A 50 2.71 17.48 -12.06
N GLY A 51 1.99 17.03 -11.02
CA GLY A 51 1.31 17.87 -10.04
C GLY A 51 1.61 17.43 -8.61
N GLU A 52 0.68 17.72 -7.71
CA GLU A 52 0.78 17.36 -6.29
C GLU A 52 -0.53 16.74 -5.79
N LEU A 53 -0.40 15.76 -4.90
CA LEU A 53 -1.52 15.15 -4.19
C LEU A 53 -1.42 15.42 -2.68
N PRO A 54 -2.55 15.77 -2.02
CA PRO A 54 -2.57 15.96 -0.58
C PRO A 54 -2.44 14.62 0.16
N VAL A 55 -1.79 14.66 1.31
CA VAL A 55 -1.71 13.54 2.25
C VAL A 55 -2.79 13.71 3.31
N GLU A 56 -3.62 12.68 3.47
CA GLU A 56 -4.67 12.61 4.48
C GLU A 56 -4.17 11.83 5.71
N GLN A 57 -4.73 12.13 6.87
CA GLN A 57 -4.53 11.30 8.05
C GLN A 57 -5.26 9.97 7.85
N VAL A 58 -4.59 8.85 8.14
CA VAL A 58 -5.24 7.54 8.17
C VAL A 58 -6.30 7.48 9.28
N GLY A 59 -7.46 6.93 8.95
CA GLY A 59 -8.64 6.83 9.79
C GLY A 59 -9.55 5.68 9.35
N PRO A 60 -10.63 5.40 10.10
CA PRO A 60 -11.51 4.25 9.85
C PRO A 60 -12.12 4.21 8.44
N ASP A 61 -12.35 5.40 7.86
CA ASP A 61 -12.95 5.56 6.54
C ASP A 61 -11.93 5.69 5.40
N SER A 62 -10.64 5.68 5.71
CA SER A 62 -9.58 5.97 4.73
C SER A 62 -9.47 4.96 3.60
N PHE A 63 -10.06 3.77 3.76
CA PHE A 63 -10.01 2.69 2.78
C PHE A 63 -11.33 2.48 2.04
N ARG A 64 -12.35 3.32 2.27
CA ARG A 64 -13.56 3.30 1.44
C ARG A 64 -13.18 3.57 -0.01
N ASP A 65 -13.78 2.79 -0.91
CA ASP A 65 -13.57 2.90 -2.36
C ASP A 65 -12.11 2.66 -2.80
N ILE A 66 -11.36 1.84 -2.05
CA ILE A 66 -10.01 1.43 -2.41
C ILE A 66 -10.02 -0.05 -2.82
N ASP A 67 -9.42 -0.35 -3.96
CA ASP A 67 -9.29 -1.72 -4.44
C ASP A 67 -7.99 -2.34 -3.91
N ILE A 68 -6.90 -1.57 -3.91
CA ILE A 68 -5.56 -2.01 -3.48
C ILE A 68 -4.93 -1.00 -2.52
N ALA A 69 -4.51 -1.46 -1.35
CA ALA A 69 -3.82 -0.65 -0.36
C ALA A 69 -2.36 -1.10 -0.23
N LEU A 70 -1.43 -0.21 -0.57
CA LEU A 70 0.02 -0.41 -0.48
C LEU A 70 0.52 0.15 0.86
N PHE A 71 1.00 -0.71 1.73
CA PHE A 71 1.42 -0.33 3.07
C PHE A 71 2.94 -0.29 3.18
N SER A 72 3.47 0.81 3.69
CA SER A 72 4.88 0.95 4.05
C SER A 72 5.03 1.96 5.20
N ALA A 73 4.31 1.73 6.29
CA ALA A 73 4.26 2.62 7.47
C ALA A 73 4.72 1.93 8.78
N GLY A 74 5.40 0.79 8.67
CA GLY A 74 5.90 0.01 9.81
C GLY A 74 4.91 -1.06 10.30
N GLY A 75 5.43 -2.03 11.05
CA GLY A 75 4.67 -3.23 11.41
C GLY A 75 3.49 -2.97 12.36
N SER A 76 3.63 -2.08 13.34
CA SER A 76 2.54 -1.71 14.25
C SER A 76 1.37 -1.08 13.51
N THR A 77 1.65 -0.09 12.66
CA THR A 77 0.68 0.57 11.79
C THR A 77 -0.01 -0.43 10.86
N SER A 78 0.74 -1.40 10.34
CA SER A 78 0.20 -2.41 9.43
C SER A 78 -0.77 -3.36 10.14
N ARG A 79 -0.44 -3.80 11.37
CA ARG A 79 -1.36 -4.57 12.21
C ARG A 79 -2.63 -3.82 12.58
N GLU A 80 -2.53 -2.50 12.78
CA GLU A 80 -3.67 -1.65 13.09
C GLU A 80 -4.60 -1.46 11.88
N TRP A 81 -4.05 -1.10 10.72
CA TRP A 81 -4.84 -0.61 9.60
C TRP A 81 -5.17 -1.65 8.53
N ALA A 82 -4.42 -2.76 8.44
CA ALA A 82 -4.71 -3.79 7.43
C ALA A 82 -6.09 -4.43 7.64
N PRO A 83 -6.52 -4.78 8.88
CA PRO A 83 -7.88 -5.28 9.10
C PRO A 83 -8.97 -4.28 8.68
N VAL A 84 -8.74 -2.99 8.92
CA VAL A 84 -9.67 -1.91 8.53
C VAL A 84 -9.77 -1.80 7.01
N ALA A 85 -8.63 -1.85 6.31
CA ALA A 85 -8.60 -1.83 4.85
C ALA A 85 -9.32 -3.05 4.24
N VAL A 86 -9.07 -4.25 4.78
CA VAL A 86 -9.74 -5.49 4.35
C VAL A 86 -11.24 -5.43 4.61
N ALA A 87 -11.66 -4.93 5.77
CA ALA A 87 -13.07 -4.76 6.11
C ALA A 87 -13.79 -3.76 5.18
N ALA A 88 -13.07 -2.75 4.68
CA ALA A 88 -13.56 -1.80 3.68
C ALA A 88 -13.57 -2.37 2.24
N GLY A 89 -13.08 -3.61 2.03
CA GLY A 89 -13.09 -4.31 0.75
C GLY A 89 -11.76 -4.25 -0.02
N ALA A 90 -10.74 -3.56 0.49
CA ALA A 90 -9.45 -3.47 -0.18
C ALA A 90 -8.61 -4.75 -0.01
N ARG A 91 -7.76 -5.05 -0.99
CA ARG A 91 -6.63 -5.97 -0.81
C ARG A 91 -5.42 -5.20 -0.33
N VAL A 92 -4.74 -5.70 0.70
CA VAL A 92 -3.55 -5.07 1.29
C VAL A 92 -2.30 -5.77 0.77
N VAL A 93 -1.34 -4.99 0.29
CA VAL A 93 0.04 -5.43 0.05
C VAL A 93 0.92 -4.74 1.07
N ASP A 94 1.45 -5.51 2.02
CA ASP A 94 2.18 -4.98 3.18
C ASP A 94 3.70 -5.11 3.01
N ASN A 95 4.39 -3.97 2.90
CA ASN A 95 5.85 -3.88 2.90
C ASN A 95 6.46 -3.69 4.29
N SER A 96 5.86 -4.34 5.28
CA SER A 96 6.42 -4.47 6.62
C SER A 96 6.75 -5.94 6.93
N SER A 97 7.33 -6.20 8.10
CA SER A 97 7.51 -7.57 8.58
C SER A 97 6.29 -8.14 9.29
N ALA A 98 5.21 -7.35 9.47
CA ALA A 98 4.09 -7.69 10.34
C ALA A 98 3.46 -9.05 10.02
N PHE A 99 3.22 -9.32 8.73
CA PHE A 99 2.45 -10.50 8.32
C PHE A 99 3.30 -11.58 7.63
N ARG A 100 4.63 -11.41 7.53
CA ARG A 100 5.49 -12.31 6.74
C ARG A 100 5.49 -13.75 7.23
N MET A 101 5.21 -13.97 8.51
CA MET A 101 5.21 -15.28 9.16
C MET A 101 3.81 -15.72 9.61
N ASP A 102 2.77 -14.93 9.31
CA ASP A 102 1.42 -15.21 9.79
C ASP A 102 0.81 -16.31 8.92
N GLU A 103 0.33 -17.38 9.59
CA GLU A 103 -0.31 -18.51 8.92
C GLU A 103 -1.56 -18.03 8.18
N GLY A 104 -1.58 -18.20 6.85
CA GLY A 104 -2.65 -17.74 5.97
C GLY A 104 -2.41 -16.39 5.27
N VAL A 105 -1.29 -15.71 5.52
CA VAL A 105 -0.85 -14.57 4.71
C VAL A 105 0.27 -15.01 3.77
N PRO A 106 0.06 -14.97 2.44
CA PRO A 106 1.10 -15.37 1.50
C PRO A 106 2.23 -14.34 1.46
N LEU A 107 3.46 -14.84 1.50
CA LEU A 107 4.68 -14.09 1.24
C LEU A 107 5.04 -14.25 -0.24
N VAL A 108 4.95 -13.17 -1.02
CA VAL A 108 4.94 -13.29 -2.49
C VAL A 108 6.10 -12.52 -3.15
N ILE A 109 6.79 -13.21 -4.05
CA ILE A 109 7.61 -12.62 -5.11
C ILE A 109 6.95 -12.99 -6.44
N PRO A 110 6.44 -12.04 -7.25
CA PRO A 110 5.66 -12.34 -8.46
C PRO A 110 6.37 -13.27 -9.45
N GLU A 111 7.70 -13.20 -9.54
CA GLU A 111 8.52 -14.02 -10.43
C GLU A 111 8.79 -15.43 -9.89
N VAL A 112 8.52 -15.70 -8.61
CA VAL A 112 8.84 -16.97 -7.95
C VAL A 112 7.58 -17.78 -7.63
N ASN A 113 6.58 -17.14 -7.01
CA ASN A 113 5.37 -17.81 -6.52
C ASN A 113 4.09 -16.97 -6.72
N PRO A 114 3.79 -16.52 -7.95
CA PRO A 114 2.63 -15.67 -8.23
C PRO A 114 1.29 -16.32 -7.85
N GLU A 115 1.20 -17.65 -7.94
CA GLU A 115 0.02 -18.44 -7.60
C GLU A 115 -0.37 -18.34 -6.12
N ALA A 116 0.58 -18.04 -5.23
CA ALA A 116 0.32 -17.90 -3.80
C ALA A 116 -0.61 -16.72 -3.47
N ILE A 117 -0.77 -15.76 -4.38
CA ILE A 117 -1.67 -14.62 -4.20
C ILE A 117 -3.12 -15.06 -3.96
N GLY A 118 -3.63 -16.01 -4.77
CA GLY A 118 -5.02 -16.48 -4.73
C GLY A 118 -6.06 -15.38 -4.42
N ASP A 119 -6.96 -15.71 -3.49
CA ASP A 119 -7.98 -14.79 -2.95
C ASP A 119 -7.53 -14.03 -1.70
N ALA A 120 -6.23 -14.06 -1.38
CA ALA A 120 -5.69 -13.45 -0.17
C ALA A 120 -6.02 -11.96 -0.09
N LYS A 121 -6.52 -11.55 1.08
CA LYS A 121 -6.91 -10.17 1.38
C LYS A 121 -5.72 -9.34 1.90
N VAL A 122 -4.76 -9.98 2.55
CA VAL A 122 -3.46 -9.41 2.89
C VAL A 122 -2.39 -10.24 2.20
N ILE A 123 -1.41 -9.58 1.61
CA ILE A 123 -0.25 -10.19 0.96
C ILE A 123 0.98 -9.53 1.57
N ALA A 124 1.91 -10.33 2.07
CA ALA A 124 3.15 -9.82 2.66
C ALA A 124 4.21 -9.67 1.56
N ASN A 125 4.85 -8.50 1.51
CA ASN A 125 6.04 -8.27 0.70
C ASN A 125 7.27 -8.80 1.48
N PRO A 126 8.11 -9.67 0.87
CA PRO A 126 9.31 -10.17 1.53
C PRO A 126 10.33 -9.11 1.92
N ASN A 127 11.37 -9.52 2.64
CA ASN A 127 12.50 -8.64 2.92
C ASN A 127 13.22 -8.28 1.61
N CYS A 128 13.69 -7.04 1.49
CA CYS A 128 14.41 -6.56 0.31
C CYS A 128 15.65 -7.40 -0.03
N SER A 129 16.41 -7.88 0.96
CA SER A 129 17.58 -8.74 0.70
C SER A 129 17.17 -10.09 0.11
N THR A 130 16.03 -10.64 0.53
CA THR A 130 15.49 -11.89 -0.01
C THR A 130 14.98 -11.72 -1.45
N ILE A 131 14.45 -10.55 -1.80
CA ILE A 131 13.91 -10.29 -3.14
C ILE A 131 15.01 -10.21 -4.20
N ILE A 132 16.20 -9.73 -3.84
CA ILE A 132 17.30 -9.47 -4.79
C ILE A 132 18.31 -10.63 -4.91
N MET A 133 18.11 -11.71 -4.16
CA MET A 133 18.96 -12.91 -4.16
C MET A 133 18.40 -13.96 -5.12
#